data_AF-A0A7C1IQ57-F1
#
_entry.id   AF-A0A7C1IQ57-F1
#
_cell.length_a   1.000
_cell.length_b   1.000
_cell.length_c   1.000
_cell.angle_alpha   90.00
_cell.angle_beta   90.00
_cell.angle_gamma   90.00
#
_symmetry.space_group_name_H-M   'P 1'
#
loop_
_entity.id
_entity.type
_entity.pdbx_description
1 polymer ?
#
loop_
_entity_poly.entity_id
_entity_poly.type
_entity_poly.pdbx_seq_one_letter_code
_entity_poly.pdbx_strand_id
1 'polypeptide(L)' 'MAYYAHSVEGKGREEWQGLKNHLSAVAEMSRDFSARFKAGELGYAAGILHDVGKYSVEFQAKLDGKKLRGGWENKI' A
#
# COMPACT_ATOMS: atom_id res chain seq x y z
N MET A 1 -3.46 2.99 -15.53
CA MET A 1 -4.32 2.47 -14.44
C MET A 1 -3.92 3.17 -13.15
N ALA A 2 -4.87 3.73 -12.38
CA ALA A 2 -4.58 4.33 -11.09
C ALA A 2 -4.59 3.26 -10.00
N TYR A 3 -3.64 3.32 -9.06
CA TYR A 3 -3.55 2.42 -7.91
C TYR A 3 -3.61 3.24 -6.62
N TYR A 4 -4.30 2.72 -5.62
CA TYR A 4 -4.55 3.42 -4.37
C TYR A 4 -4.05 2.62 -3.16
N ALA A 5 -3.56 3.33 -2.14
CA ALA A 5 -3.08 2.73 -0.90
C ALA A 5 -4.23 2.41 0.07
N HIS A 6 -5.27 3.24 0.06
CA HIS A 6 -6.47 3.09 0.89
C HIS A 6 -7.66 3.81 0.24
N SER A 7 -8.87 3.36 0.59
CA SER A 7 -10.14 4.03 0.26
C SER A 7 -10.65 4.80 1.48
N VAL A 8 -11.59 5.72 1.24
CA VAL A 8 -12.31 6.43 2.30
C VAL A 8 -13.77 6.00 2.22
N GLU A 9 -14.33 5.50 3.31
CA GLU A 9 -15.70 5.01 3.36
C GLU A 9 -16.69 6.12 2.95
N GLY A 10 -17.63 5.79 2.08
CA GLY A 10 -18.64 6.74 1.59
C GLY A 10 -18.11 7.79 0.60
N LYS A 11 -16.83 7.77 0.22
CA LYS A 11 -16.24 8.70 -0.77
C LYS A 11 -15.76 7.99 -2.03
N GLY A 12 -15.79 8.71 -3.15
CA GLY A 12 -15.28 8.23 -4.42
C GLY A 12 -13.74 8.25 -4.48
N ARG A 13 -13.20 7.75 -5.60
CA ARG A 13 -11.76 7.58 -5.81
C ARG A 13 -10.98 8.89 -5.84
N GLU A 14 -11.66 10.01 -6.06
CA GLU A 14 -11.11 11.37 -6.01
C GLU A 14 -10.51 11.72 -4.64
N GLU A 15 -10.97 11.07 -3.59
CA GLU A 15 -10.51 11.26 -2.21
C GLU A 15 -9.53 10.16 -1.76
N TRP A 16 -9.22 9.21 -2.64
CA TRP A 16 -8.34 8.10 -2.30
C TRP A 16 -6.87 8.50 -2.50
N GLN A 17 -6.01 8.02 -1.60
CA GLN A 17 -4.58 8.30 -1.70
C GLN A 17 -3.92 7.38 -2.73
N GLY A 18 -3.22 7.96 -3.70
CA GLY A 18 -2.45 7.21 -4.70
C GLY A 18 -1.31 6.39 -4.08
N LEU A 19 -1.19 5.12 -4.49
CA LEU A 19 -0.23 4.17 -3.90
C LEU A 19 1.23 4.61 -4.07
N LYS A 20 1.61 5.11 -5.24
CA LYS A 20 2.98 5.63 -5.46
C LYS A 20 3.34 6.75 -4.49
N ASN A 21 2.47 7.75 -4.36
CA ASN A 21 2.70 8.89 -3.47
C ASN A 21 2.78 8.44 -2.01
N HIS A 22 1.91 7.51 -1.61
CA HIS A 22 1.95 6.89 -0.29
C HIS A 22 3.29 6.20 -0.02
N LEU A 23 3.72 5.28 -0.89
CA LEU A 23 4.96 4.53 -0.73
C LEU A 23 6.18 5.47 -0.70
N SER A 24 6.24 6.47 -1.58
CA SER A 24 7.33 7.46 -1.58
C SER A 24 7.38 8.27 -0.28
N ALA A 25 6.24 8.76 0.22
CA ALA A 25 6.21 9.53 1.46
C ALA A 25 6.62 8.68 2.68
N VAL A 26 6.15 7.43 2.77
CA VAL A 26 6.54 6.49 3.83
C VAL A 26 8.02 6.15 3.73
N ALA A 27 8.55 5.96 2.53
CA ALA A 27 9.96 5.65 2.31
C ALA A 27 10.88 6.79 2.74
N GLU A 28 10.57 8.04 2.41
CA GLU A 28 11.33 9.22 2.87
C GLU A 28 11.32 9.32 4.40
N MET A 29 10.13 9.21 5.02
CA MET A 29 10.02 9.24 6.49
C MET A 29 10.79 8.09 7.15
N SER A 30 10.74 6.89 6.55
CA SER A 30 11.46 5.72 7.05
C SER A 30 12.97 5.89 6.95
N ARG A 31 13.46 6.52 5.87
CA ARG A 31 14.88 6.89 5.69
C ARG A 31 15.34 7.81 6.81
N ASP A 32 14.56 8.85 7.11
CA ASP A 32 14.90 9.83 8.14
C ASP A 32 14.99 9.20 9.53
N PHE A 33 14.05 8.30 9.86
CA PHE A 33 14.10 7.58 11.14
C PHE A 33 15.28 6.60 11.22
N SER A 34 15.57 5.87 10.15
CA SER A 34 16.64 4.87 10.14
C SER A 34 18.04 5.48 9.97
N ALA A 35 18.14 6.73 9.52
CA ALA A 35 19.41 7.45 9.35
C ALA A 35 20.24 7.51 10.65
N ARG A 36 19.57 7.62 11.81
CA ARG A 36 20.23 7.62 13.14
C ARG A 36 21.03 6.33 13.41
N PHE A 37 20.69 5.25 12.71
CA PHE A 37 21.34 3.95 12.79
C PHE A 37 22.26 3.67 11.59
N LYS A 38 22.55 4.68 10.76
CA LYS A 38 23.25 4.52 9.46
C LYS A 38 22.54 3.56 8.50
N ALA A 39 21.24 3.40 8.66
CA ALA A 39 20.40 2.48 7.91
C ALA A 39 19.38 3.20 7.00
N GLY A 40 19.66 4.44 6.60
CA GLY A 40 18.78 5.29 5.77
C GLY A 40 18.20 4.54 4.58
N GLU A 41 19.06 4.03 3.70
CA GLU A 41 18.66 3.32 2.47
C GLU A 41 17.87 2.03 2.75
N LEU A 42 18.18 1.33 3.84
CA LEU A 42 17.40 0.16 4.26
C LEU A 42 15.99 0.58 4.71
N GLY A 43 15.88 1.69 5.45
CA GLY A 43 14.59 2.27 5.85
C GLY A 43 13.78 2.73 4.63
N TYR A 44 14.42 3.38 3.66
CA TYR A 44 13.77 3.77 2.42
C TYR A 44 13.25 2.55 1.64
N ALA A 45 14.10 1.54 1.45
CA ALA A 45 13.72 0.31 0.76
C ALA A 45 12.56 -0.41 1.48
N ALA A 46 12.61 -0.50 2.81
CA ALA A 46 11.52 -1.06 3.61
C ALA A 46 10.22 -0.26 3.41
N GLY A 47 10.28 1.07 3.42
CA GLY A 47 9.10 1.92 3.19
C GLY A 47 8.52 1.78 1.78
N ILE A 48 9.33 1.59 0.75
CA ILE A 48 8.83 1.27 -0.61
C ILE A 48 8.16 -0.11 -0.66
N LEU A 49 8.77 -1.11 -0.02
CA LEU A 49 8.38 -2.50 -0.18
C LEU A 49 7.25 -2.93 0.74
N HIS A 50 7.01 -2.25 1.87
CA HIS A 50 6.09 -2.71 2.92
C HIS A 50 4.69 -3.05 2.39
N ASP A 51 4.20 -2.27 1.42
CA ASP A 51 2.85 -2.35 0.86
C ASP A 51 2.85 -2.56 -0.66
N VAL A 52 3.96 -3.02 -1.26
CA VAL A 52 4.06 -3.23 -2.72
C VAL A 52 2.98 -4.20 -3.24
N GLY A 53 2.52 -5.14 -2.41
CA GLY A 53 1.42 -6.05 -2.73
C GLY A 53 0.07 -5.37 -3.02
N LYS A 54 -0.10 -4.09 -2.65
CA LYS A 54 -1.30 -3.30 -2.96
C LYS A 54 -1.46 -2.99 -4.45
N TYR A 55 -0.42 -3.19 -5.26
CA TYR A 55 -0.55 -3.17 -6.72
C TYR A 55 -1.31 -4.37 -7.30
N SER A 56 -1.61 -5.40 -6.49
CA SER A 56 -2.40 -6.54 -6.95
C SER A 56 -3.83 -6.15 -7.34
N VAL A 57 -4.37 -6.85 -8.33
CA VAL A 57 -5.75 -6.63 -8.82
C VAL A 57 -6.75 -6.93 -7.71
N GLU A 58 -6.46 -7.93 -6.88
CA GLU A 58 -7.24 -8.36 -5.74
C GLU A 58 -7.32 -7.25 -4.69
N PHE A 59 -6.20 -6.62 -4.33
CA PHE A 59 -6.22 -5.53 -3.36
C PHE A 59 -7.01 -4.33 -3.87
N GLN A 60 -6.81 -3.92 -5.13
CA GLN A 60 -7.57 -2.80 -5.71
C GLN A 60 -9.08 -3.12 -5.79
N ALA A 61 -9.45 -4.35 -6.13
CA ALA A 61 -10.85 -4.80 -6.12
C ALA A 61 -11.46 -4.75 -4.71
N LYS A 62 -10.69 -5.12 -3.68
CA LYS A 62 -11.11 -4.99 -2.28
C LYS A 62 -11.36 -3.54 -1.89
N LEU A 63 -10.52 -2.59 -2.32
CA LEU A 63 -10.74 -1.17 -2.08
C LEU A 63 -12.05 -0.66 -2.71
N ASP A 64 -12.41 -1.18 -3.89
CA ASP A 64 -13.69 -0.92 -4.56
C ASP A 64 -14.89 -1.60 -3.88
N GLY A 65 -14.72 -2.23 -2.72
CA GLY A 65 -15.79 -2.92 -1.99
C GLY A 65 -16.21 -4.25 -2.61
N LYS A 66 -15.46 -4.79 -3.59
CA LYS A 66 -15.78 -6.10 -4.16
C LYS A 66 -15.47 -7.20 -3.13
N LYS A 67 -16.46 -8.04 -2.84
CA LYS A 67 -16.23 -9.29 -2.10
C LYS A 67 -15.51 -10.27 -3.02
N LEU A 68 -14.19 -10.38 -2.85
CA LEU A 68 -13.43 -11.45 -3.51
C LEU A 68 -13.80 -12.78 -2.87
N ARG A 69 -14.30 -13.73 -3.67
CA ARG A 69 -14.40 -15.12 -3.27
C ARG A 69 -13.00 -15.71 -3.30
N GLY A 70 -12.37 -15.83 -2.14
CA GLY A 70 -11.00 -16.32 -2.04
C GLY A 70 -10.40 -16.20 -0.63
N GLY A 71 -11.17 -16.58 0.39
CA GLY A 71 -10.58 -17.08 1.62
C GLY A 71 -10.10 -18.51 1.38
N TRP A 72 -9.15 -18.98 2.19
CA TRP A 72 -8.56 -20.32 2.15
C TRP A 72 -9.56 -21.43 2.55
N GLU A 73 -10.81 -21.33 2.12
CA GLU A 73 -11.95 -22.10 2.63
C GLU A 73 -12.34 -23.30 1.74
N ASN A 74 -11.63 -23.54 0.63
CA ASN A 74 -11.93 -24.65 -0.31
C ASN A 74 -10.69 -25.52 -0.62
N LYS A 75 -9.86 -25.82 0.38
CA LYS A 75 -8.81 -26.85 0.29
C LYS A 75 -8.92 -27.85 1.44
N ILE A 76 -10.02 -28.61 1.50
CA ILE A 76 -10.06 -30.00 2.01
C ILE A 76 -11.15 -30.73 1.23
#